data_AF-A0A5N6K8F8-F1
#
_entry.id   AF-A0A5N6K8F8-F1
#
_cell.length_a   1.000
_cell.length_b   1.000
_cell.length_c   1.000
_cell.angle_alpha   90.00
_cell.angle_beta   90.00
_cell.angle_gamma   90.00
#
_symmetry.space_group_name_H-M   'P 1'
#
loop_
_entity.id
_entity.type
_entity.pdbx_description
1 polymer ?
#
loop_
_entity_poly.entity_id
_entity_poly.type
_entity_poly.pdbx_seq_one_letter_code
_entity_poly.pdbx_strand_id
1 'polypeptide(L)'
;MTLSHTHITTDALQLLPPTARVSHLAINHCPFLEDVSLVDFITSHPAVKDSLEYLDVSADLTVGEEINERDTERLLKHTSRTIKTLRLRGWKMDSACVAQLKGLNQSVEELSIGTGLRMRDLESMFLNSEENESRSEEEAIDIDPSEIDSKYTIVLDTMERAIAICKLRRRLSTTPLPTFAGAKHSLRYLDIRGMALAEQSKIRSSILLGKQSVALDVIAVNDRLMDREGTLKEICASVGWTVKRDGRRCLLVRRKT
;
A
#
# COMPACT_ATOMS: atom_id res chain seq x y z
N MET A 1 -3.55 22.84 -5.30
CA MET A 1 -4.06 22.89 -6.67
C MET A 1 -4.68 21.53 -6.98
N THR A 2 -6.00 21.53 -7.24
CA THR A 2 -6.76 20.31 -7.54
C THR A 2 -7.29 20.43 -8.95
N LEU A 3 -6.84 19.55 -9.82
CA LEU A 3 -7.18 19.51 -11.24
C LEU A 3 -7.85 18.19 -11.61
N SER A 4 -8.36 17.46 -10.62
CA SER A 4 -9.03 16.18 -10.83
C SER A 4 -10.27 16.32 -11.71
N HIS A 5 -10.51 15.37 -12.60
CA HIS A 5 -11.62 15.36 -13.56
C HIS A 5 -11.62 16.54 -14.54
N THR A 6 -10.45 17.09 -14.87
CA THR A 6 -10.31 18.16 -15.85
C THR A 6 -9.68 17.66 -17.15
N HIS A 7 -9.91 18.39 -18.23
CA HIS A 7 -9.30 18.17 -19.55
C HIS A 7 -7.95 18.88 -19.69
N ILE A 8 -7.19 19.00 -18.59
CA ILE A 8 -5.89 19.68 -18.63
C ILE A 8 -4.86 18.83 -19.39
N THR A 9 -4.04 19.49 -20.20
CA THR A 9 -2.91 18.88 -20.91
C THR A 9 -1.60 19.12 -20.18
N THR A 10 -0.58 18.33 -20.48
CA THR A 10 0.77 18.50 -19.96
C THR A 10 1.38 19.83 -20.38
N ASP A 11 1.09 20.31 -21.61
CA ASP A 11 1.49 21.64 -22.08
C ASP A 11 0.97 22.75 -21.17
N ALA A 12 -0.29 22.65 -20.74
CA ALA A 12 -0.88 23.63 -19.83
C ALA A 12 -0.21 23.61 -18.44
N LEU A 13 0.27 22.45 -17.98
CA LEU A 13 1.05 22.33 -16.76
C LEU A 13 2.44 22.97 -16.90
N GLN A 14 3.08 22.84 -18.07
CA GLN A 14 4.38 23.46 -18.33
C GLN A 14 4.31 24.98 -18.43
N LEU A 15 3.14 25.57 -18.67
CA LEU A 15 2.94 27.02 -18.65
C LEU A 15 2.96 27.62 -17.24
N LEU A 16 3.03 26.80 -16.18
CA LEU A 16 3.12 27.31 -14.82
C LEU A 16 4.38 28.17 -14.63
N PRO A 17 4.26 29.36 -14.02
CA PRO A 17 5.42 30.21 -13.77
C PRO A 17 6.48 29.46 -12.95
N PRO A 18 7.78 29.56 -13.30
CA PRO A 18 8.84 28.94 -12.52
C PRO A 18 8.92 29.41 -11.06
N THR A 19 8.33 30.58 -10.77
CA THR A 19 8.24 31.19 -9.44
C THR A 19 7.07 30.67 -8.62
N ALA A 20 6.13 29.93 -9.22
CA ALA A 20 5.03 29.32 -8.49
C ALA A 20 5.58 28.27 -7.51
N ARG A 21 4.96 28.11 -6.34
CA ARG A 21 5.35 27.11 -5.34
C ARG A 21 4.15 26.26 -4.98
N VAL A 22 3.97 25.17 -5.71
CA VAL A 22 2.81 24.29 -5.56
C VAL A 22 3.13 23.23 -4.52
N SER A 23 2.53 23.35 -3.33
CA SER A 23 2.69 22.36 -2.26
C SER A 23 1.71 21.20 -2.36
N HIS A 24 0.53 21.43 -2.93
CA HIS A 24 -0.51 20.41 -3.06
C HIS A 24 -0.90 20.27 -4.52
N LEU A 25 -0.71 19.09 -5.08
CA LEU A 25 -1.09 18.76 -6.45
C LEU A 25 -1.93 17.49 -6.46
N ALA A 26 -3.17 17.62 -6.93
CA ALA A 26 -4.06 16.48 -7.16
C ALA A 26 -4.48 16.48 -8.63
N ILE A 27 -4.09 15.44 -9.35
CA ILE A 27 -4.32 15.22 -10.76
C ILE A 27 -4.85 13.78 -10.89
N ASN A 28 -6.16 13.62 -10.74
CA ASN A 28 -6.80 12.32 -10.83
C ASN A 28 -7.83 12.36 -11.96
N HIS A 29 -7.94 11.28 -12.73
CA HIS A 29 -8.95 11.16 -13.80
C HIS A 29 -8.88 12.28 -14.86
N CYS A 30 -7.68 12.64 -15.33
CA CYS A 30 -7.49 13.59 -16.42
C CYS A 30 -7.19 12.83 -17.72
N PRO A 31 -8.13 12.76 -18.68
CA PRO A 31 -8.01 11.88 -19.85
C PRO A 31 -7.00 12.34 -20.92
N PHE A 32 -6.43 13.54 -20.78
CA PHE A 32 -5.52 14.14 -21.77
C PHE A 32 -4.11 14.38 -21.22
N LEU A 33 -3.75 13.72 -20.12
CA LEU A 33 -2.39 13.78 -19.60
C LEU A 33 -1.62 12.58 -20.10
N GLU A 34 -0.59 12.85 -20.90
CA GLU A 34 0.40 11.87 -21.26
C GLU A 34 1.30 11.56 -20.05
N ASP A 35 1.38 10.28 -19.67
CA ASP A 35 2.06 9.82 -18.46
C ASP A 35 3.54 10.22 -18.39
N VAL A 36 4.27 10.10 -19.51
CA VAL A 36 5.70 10.42 -19.59
C VAL A 36 5.94 11.91 -19.32
N SER A 37 5.13 12.76 -19.95
CA SER A 37 5.23 14.21 -19.84
C SER A 37 4.80 14.71 -18.45
N LEU A 38 3.90 13.98 -17.77
CA LEU A 38 3.53 14.22 -16.38
C LEU A 38 4.69 13.91 -15.41
N VAL A 39 5.39 12.78 -15.60
CA VAL A 39 6.57 12.44 -14.78
C VAL A 39 7.68 13.46 -14.99
N ASP A 40 7.93 13.90 -16.23
CA ASP A 40 8.92 14.95 -16.50
C ASP A 40 8.57 16.26 -15.80
N PHE A 41 7.29 16.67 -15.84
CA PHE A 41 6.82 17.85 -15.13
C PHE A 41 7.05 17.74 -13.61
N ILE A 42 6.64 16.63 -12.99
CA ILE A 42 6.78 16.46 -11.53
C ILE A 42 8.25 16.42 -11.10
N THR A 43 9.12 15.79 -11.91
CA THR A 43 10.53 15.58 -11.54
C THR A 43 11.45 16.75 -11.90
N SER A 44 11.07 17.59 -12.86
CA SER A 44 11.95 18.63 -13.41
C SER A 44 11.43 20.05 -13.21
N HIS A 45 10.12 20.27 -13.10
CA HIS A 45 9.57 21.62 -13.11
C HIS A 45 9.79 22.34 -11.76
N PRO A 46 10.39 23.54 -11.75
CA PRO A 46 10.76 24.25 -10.52
C PRO A 46 9.56 24.58 -9.63
N ALA A 47 8.37 24.72 -10.22
CA ALA A 47 7.17 25.02 -9.46
C ALA A 47 6.68 23.89 -8.55
N VAL A 48 7.12 22.65 -8.76
CA VAL A 48 6.62 21.46 -8.04
C VAL A 48 7.74 20.65 -7.40
N LYS A 49 8.88 20.49 -8.09
CA LYS A 49 9.96 19.56 -7.72
C LYS A 49 10.40 19.65 -6.25
N ASP A 50 10.59 20.86 -5.74
CA ASP A 50 11.15 21.11 -4.40
C ASP A 50 10.12 21.63 -3.39
N SER A 51 8.84 21.74 -3.79
CA SER A 51 7.81 22.32 -2.92
C SER A 51 6.62 21.41 -2.64
N LEU A 52 6.48 20.29 -3.36
CA LEU A 52 5.37 19.35 -3.17
C LEU A 52 5.42 18.68 -1.79
N GLU A 53 4.33 18.84 -1.04
CA GLU A 53 4.03 18.11 0.19
C GLU A 53 2.94 17.05 -0.05
N TYR A 54 2.05 17.28 -1.01
CA TYR A 54 0.95 16.38 -1.35
C TYR A 54 0.92 16.16 -2.86
N LEU A 55 0.99 14.89 -3.27
CA LEU A 55 0.84 14.45 -4.65
C LEU A 55 -0.19 13.33 -4.72
N ASP A 56 -1.25 13.56 -5.49
CA ASP A 56 -2.21 12.54 -5.88
C ASP A 56 -2.25 12.48 -7.41
N VAL A 57 -1.75 11.37 -7.96
CA VAL A 57 -1.73 11.09 -9.40
C VAL A 57 -2.36 9.74 -9.66
N SER A 58 -3.42 9.42 -8.90
CA SER A 58 -4.11 8.16 -9.01
C SER A 58 -4.71 8.01 -10.42
N ALA A 59 -4.29 6.97 -11.13
CA ALA A 59 -4.77 6.63 -12.47
C ALA A 59 -6.01 5.74 -12.38
N ASP A 60 -6.97 5.97 -13.29
CA ASP A 60 -8.09 5.06 -13.48
C ASP A 60 -7.75 4.09 -14.59
N LEU A 61 -7.57 2.82 -14.24
CA LEU A 61 -7.20 1.74 -15.16
C LEU A 61 -8.30 1.41 -16.21
N THR A 62 -9.32 2.25 -16.34
CA THR A 62 -10.40 2.10 -17.31
C THR A 62 -10.03 2.57 -18.71
N VAL A 63 -8.96 3.36 -18.86
CA VAL A 63 -8.46 3.87 -20.15
C VAL A 63 -7.08 3.24 -20.36
N GLY A 64 -6.91 2.47 -21.43
CA GLY A 64 -5.84 1.49 -21.64
C GLY A 64 -4.43 2.03 -21.88
N GLU A 65 -4.04 3.13 -21.24
CA GLU A 65 -2.64 3.55 -21.15
C GLU A 65 -2.10 3.09 -19.78
N GLU A 66 -1.31 2.02 -19.80
CA GLU A 66 -0.62 1.52 -18.61
C GLU A 66 0.62 2.38 -18.37
N ILE A 67 0.64 3.10 -17.24
CA ILE A 67 1.88 3.74 -16.75
C ILE A 67 2.95 2.67 -16.57
N ASN A 68 4.09 2.85 -17.24
CA ASN A 68 5.19 1.89 -17.23
C ASN A 68 5.91 1.86 -15.87
N GLU A 69 6.42 0.70 -15.49
CA GLU A 69 7.19 0.48 -14.25
C GLU A 69 8.40 1.42 -14.17
N ARG A 70 9.06 1.70 -15.31
CA ARG A 70 10.21 2.61 -15.39
C ARG A 70 9.87 4.05 -15.03
N ASP A 71 8.68 4.50 -15.43
CA ASP A 71 8.23 5.86 -15.15
C ASP A 71 7.84 6.00 -13.68
N THR A 72 7.25 4.95 -13.10
CA THR A 72 7.03 4.84 -11.66
C THR A 72 8.34 4.90 -10.88
N GLU A 73 9.34 4.12 -11.29
CA GLU A 73 10.66 4.13 -10.64
C GLU A 73 11.32 5.53 -10.73
N ARG A 74 11.26 6.15 -11.91
CA ARG A 74 11.80 7.50 -12.15
C ARG A 74 11.12 8.53 -11.25
N LEU A 75 9.80 8.46 -11.11
CA LEU A 75 9.03 9.32 -10.22
C LEU A 75 9.47 9.11 -8.77
N LEU A 76 9.48 7.87 -8.28
CA LEU A 76 9.85 7.54 -6.89
C LEU A 76 11.27 7.99 -6.55
N LYS A 77 12.21 7.85 -7.49
CA LYS A 77 13.62 8.26 -7.31
C LYS A 77 13.81 9.77 -7.20
N HIS A 78 13.01 10.56 -7.92
CA HIS A 78 13.10 12.03 -7.97
C HIS A 78 12.01 12.72 -7.17
N THR A 79 11.21 11.96 -6.43
CA THR A 79 10.16 12.51 -5.58
C THR A 79 10.77 13.44 -4.54
N SER A 80 10.11 14.57 -4.32
CA SER A 80 10.57 15.59 -3.38
C SER A 80 10.75 15.05 -1.98
N ARG A 81 11.82 15.49 -1.30
CA ARG A 81 12.05 15.15 0.12
C ARG A 81 11.02 15.79 1.05
N THR A 82 10.26 16.77 0.57
CA THR A 82 9.20 17.44 1.34
C THR A 82 7.86 16.69 1.30
N ILE A 83 7.74 15.63 0.51
CA ILE A 83 6.48 14.94 0.32
C ILE A 83 6.03 14.21 1.60
N LYS A 84 4.79 14.45 1.99
CA LYS A 84 4.11 13.81 3.13
C LYS A 84 3.01 12.87 2.66
N THR A 85 2.33 13.19 1.56
CA THR A 85 1.28 12.36 0.97
C THR A 85 1.60 12.04 -0.47
N LEU A 86 1.69 10.75 -0.79
CA LEU A 86 1.95 10.25 -2.13
C LEU A 86 0.93 9.18 -2.49
N ARG A 87 0.12 9.45 -3.53
CA ARG A 87 -0.89 8.49 -4.01
C ARG A 87 -0.65 8.10 -5.46
N LEU A 88 -0.25 6.84 -5.65
CA LEU A 88 0.09 6.21 -6.92
C LEU A 88 -0.82 5.02 -7.25
N ARG A 89 -2.10 5.08 -6.87
CA ARG A 89 -3.05 4.03 -7.24
C ARG A 89 -3.13 3.93 -8.77
N GLY A 90 -3.09 2.71 -9.30
CA GLY A 90 -3.16 2.47 -10.75
C GLY A 90 -1.80 2.50 -11.45
N TRP A 91 -0.72 2.89 -10.76
CA TRP A 91 0.62 2.85 -11.31
C TRP A 91 1.17 1.42 -11.28
N LYS A 92 1.86 0.99 -12.33
CA LYS A 92 2.52 -0.31 -12.37
C LYS A 92 3.84 -0.23 -11.59
N MET A 93 4.08 -1.19 -10.71
CA MET A 93 5.27 -1.26 -9.87
C MET A 93 5.87 -2.66 -9.92
N ASP A 94 7.19 -2.71 -9.88
CA ASP A 94 7.98 -3.93 -9.79
C ASP A 94 8.75 -3.99 -8.46
N SER A 95 9.49 -5.07 -8.24
CA SER A 95 10.33 -5.20 -7.05
C SER A 95 11.45 -4.15 -6.97
N ALA A 96 11.87 -3.55 -8.09
CA ALA A 96 12.88 -2.49 -8.07
C ALA A 96 12.37 -1.27 -7.30
N CYS A 97 11.09 -0.90 -7.47
CA CYS A 97 10.42 0.21 -6.77
C CYS A 97 10.46 0.10 -5.24
N VAL A 98 10.63 -1.10 -4.69
CA VAL A 98 10.57 -1.37 -3.25
C VAL A 98 11.70 -0.66 -2.50
N ALA A 99 12.89 -0.57 -3.10
CA ALA A 99 14.03 0.11 -2.51
C ALA A 99 13.76 1.62 -2.31
N GLN A 100 13.15 2.26 -3.32
CA GLN A 100 12.77 3.68 -3.25
C GLN A 100 11.61 3.88 -2.26
N LEU A 101 10.59 3.01 -2.28
CA LEU A 101 9.48 3.06 -1.34
C LEU A 101 9.95 2.91 0.12
N LYS A 102 10.96 2.08 0.37
CA LYS A 102 11.59 1.93 1.69
C LYS A 102 12.26 3.23 2.15
N GLY A 103 12.92 3.95 1.24
CA GLY A 103 13.47 5.28 1.52
C GLY A 103 12.36 6.29 1.86
N LEU A 104 11.28 6.29 1.08
CA LEU A 104 10.12 7.19 1.27
C LEU A 104 9.36 6.92 2.58
N ASN A 105 9.36 5.68 3.09
CA ASN A 105 8.73 5.30 4.37
C ASN A 105 9.29 6.08 5.59
N GLN A 106 10.42 6.77 5.43
CA GLN A 106 11.00 7.62 6.48
C GLN A 106 10.48 9.06 6.45
N SER A 107 10.00 9.57 5.31
CA SER A 107 9.52 10.95 5.15
C SER A 107 8.01 11.06 4.93
N VAL A 108 7.38 10.04 4.34
CA VAL A 108 5.98 10.04 3.93
C VAL A 108 5.07 9.61 5.06
N GLU A 109 3.99 10.36 5.30
CA GLU A 109 2.95 10.06 6.28
C GLU A 109 1.79 9.25 5.67
N GLU A 110 1.46 9.48 4.39
CA GLU A 110 0.42 8.75 3.66
C GLU A 110 0.93 8.23 2.31
N LEU A 111 0.79 6.92 2.08
CA LEU A 111 1.23 6.26 0.85
C LEU A 111 0.11 5.40 0.27
N SER A 112 -0.20 5.55 -1.03
CA SER A 112 -0.99 4.56 -1.76
C SER A 112 -0.16 3.85 -2.81
N ILE A 113 -0.17 2.52 -2.74
CA ILE A 113 0.59 1.63 -3.61
C ILE A 113 -0.18 1.34 -4.91
N GLY A 114 0.57 1.16 -5.98
CA GLY A 114 0.09 0.76 -7.30
C GLY A 114 -0.18 -0.74 -7.43
N THR A 115 -0.20 -1.23 -8.67
CA THR A 115 -0.33 -2.64 -9.04
C THR A 115 1.06 -3.30 -9.16
N GLY A 116 1.12 -4.64 -9.21
CA GLY A 116 2.36 -5.39 -9.47
C GLY A 116 3.17 -5.81 -8.23
N LEU A 117 3.07 -5.09 -7.11
CA LEU A 117 3.72 -5.49 -5.85
C LEU A 117 3.02 -6.65 -5.14
N ARG A 118 3.81 -7.49 -4.47
CA ARG A 118 3.36 -8.56 -3.59
C ARG A 118 3.34 -8.12 -2.13
N MET A 119 2.61 -8.84 -1.27
CA MET A 119 2.58 -8.54 0.17
C MET A 119 3.98 -8.62 0.78
N ARG A 120 4.81 -9.57 0.34
CA ARG A 120 6.21 -9.71 0.80
C ARG A 120 7.05 -8.47 0.54
N ASP A 121 6.82 -7.82 -0.61
CA ASP A 121 7.54 -6.61 -1.02
C ASP A 121 7.21 -5.46 -0.06
N LEU A 122 5.95 -5.29 0.30
CA LEU A 122 5.53 -4.30 1.30
C LEU A 122 6.09 -4.60 2.69
N GLU A 123 6.10 -5.85 3.10
CA GLU A 123 6.68 -6.25 4.39
C GLU A 123 8.17 -5.89 4.46
N SER A 124 8.91 -6.05 3.34
CA SER A 124 10.33 -5.72 3.26
C SER A 124 10.63 -4.22 3.46
N MET A 125 9.64 -3.34 3.23
CA MET A 125 9.76 -1.89 3.52
C MET A 125 9.88 -1.60 5.02
N PHE A 126 9.44 -2.53 5.88
CA PHE A 126 9.45 -2.42 7.34
C PHE A 126 10.47 -3.37 8.00
N LEU A 127 11.21 -4.13 7.20
CA LEU A 127 12.23 -5.08 7.66
C LEU A 127 13.64 -4.62 7.26
N ASN A 128 14.64 -4.99 8.06
CA ASN A 128 16.03 -4.78 7.69
C ASN A 128 16.43 -5.75 6.57
N SER A 129 17.21 -5.29 5.60
CA SER A 129 17.47 -6.01 4.34
C SER A 129 18.37 -7.24 4.50
N GLU A 130 18.91 -7.52 5.69
CA GLU A 130 20.05 -8.45 5.84
C GLU A 130 19.70 -9.84 6.38
N GLU A 131 18.43 -10.20 6.62
CA GLU A 131 18.11 -11.46 7.33
C GLU A 131 16.93 -12.28 6.78
N ASN A 132 16.64 -12.28 5.47
CA ASN A 132 15.46 -13.03 4.95
C ASN A 132 15.71 -13.92 3.72
N GLU A 133 16.88 -14.55 3.62
CA GLU A 133 17.02 -15.76 2.78
C GLU A 133 16.83 -17.02 3.63
N SER A 134 15.61 -17.29 4.08
CA SER A 134 15.12 -18.65 4.36
C SER A 134 13.75 -18.61 5.02
N ARG A 135 12.70 -18.83 4.24
CA ARG A 135 11.45 -19.40 4.76
C ARG A 135 10.66 -20.01 3.61
N SER A 136 10.72 -21.34 3.58
CA SER A 136 10.09 -22.24 2.62
C SER A 136 8.58 -22.02 2.54
N GLU A 137 8.07 -22.11 1.32
CA GLU A 137 6.65 -22.03 1.00
C GLU A 137 5.96 -23.31 1.51
N GLU A 138 4.98 -23.18 2.42
CA GLU A 138 4.11 -24.29 2.83
C GLU A 138 3.07 -24.51 1.71
N GLU A 139 3.19 -25.62 0.98
CA GLU A 139 2.21 -26.09 0.00
C GLU A 139 0.86 -26.39 0.67
N ALA A 140 -0.23 -25.94 0.02
CA ALA A 140 -1.58 -26.29 0.41
C ALA A 140 -1.92 -27.71 -0.07
N ILE A 141 -2.47 -28.53 0.82
CA ILE A 141 -2.99 -29.86 0.49
C ILE A 141 -4.42 -29.70 -0.01
N ASP A 142 -4.68 -30.16 -1.23
CA ASP A 142 -6.02 -30.22 -1.84
C ASP A 142 -6.82 -31.36 -1.18
N ILE A 143 -7.92 -31.03 -0.51
CA ILE A 143 -8.86 -32.00 0.05
C ILE A 143 -10.21 -31.80 -0.65
N ASP A 144 -10.69 -32.86 -1.30
CA ASP A 144 -11.98 -32.94 -1.99
C ASP A 144 -13.15 -32.76 -0.99
N PRO A 145 -13.95 -31.67 -1.07
CA PRO A 145 -14.96 -31.33 -0.09
C PRO A 145 -16.32 -31.85 -0.53
N SER A 146 -16.51 -33.17 -0.51
CA SER A 146 -17.80 -33.78 -0.83
C SER A 146 -18.24 -34.77 0.24
N GLU A 147 -18.38 -34.30 1.49
CA GLU A 147 -19.28 -34.82 2.54
C GLU A 147 -18.96 -34.19 3.91
N ILE A 148 -19.35 -32.92 4.14
CA ILE A 148 -19.21 -32.29 5.46
C ILE A 148 -20.57 -31.75 5.93
N ASP A 149 -21.09 -32.38 6.99
CA ASP A 149 -22.31 -31.97 7.70
C ASP A 149 -22.16 -30.55 8.30
N SER A 150 -23.23 -29.75 8.26
CA SER A 150 -23.21 -28.30 8.55
C SER A 150 -22.82 -27.93 10.00
N LYS A 151 -22.74 -28.91 10.91
CA LYS A 151 -22.18 -28.72 12.26
C LYS A 151 -20.67 -28.85 12.30
N TYR A 152 -20.10 -29.73 11.48
CA TYR A 152 -18.66 -29.92 11.39
C TYR A 152 -17.99 -28.77 10.66
N THR A 153 -18.65 -28.18 9.65
CA THR A 153 -18.16 -26.96 8.99
C THR A 153 -17.93 -25.82 9.98
N ILE A 154 -18.89 -25.54 10.87
CA ILE A 154 -18.76 -24.46 11.86
C ILE A 154 -17.59 -24.70 12.83
N VAL A 155 -17.39 -25.94 13.27
CA VAL A 155 -16.28 -26.30 14.17
C VAL A 155 -14.95 -26.20 13.44
N LEU A 156 -14.88 -26.70 12.20
CA LEU A 156 -13.71 -26.59 11.34
C LEU A 156 -13.35 -25.13 11.08
N ASP A 157 -14.30 -24.27 10.73
CA ASP A 157 -14.07 -22.82 10.54
C ASP A 157 -13.50 -22.17 11.80
N THR A 158 -14.00 -22.57 12.98
CA THR A 158 -13.53 -22.04 14.26
C THR A 158 -12.09 -22.48 14.54
N MET A 159 -11.75 -23.73 14.23
CA MET A 159 -10.39 -24.26 14.35
C MET A 159 -9.44 -23.58 13.35
N GLU A 160 -9.85 -23.41 12.09
CA GLU A 160 -9.08 -22.71 11.07
C GLU A 160 -8.80 -21.27 11.45
N ARG A 161 -9.81 -20.55 11.96
CA ARG A 161 -9.65 -19.19 12.50
C ARG A 161 -8.64 -19.16 13.65
N ALA A 162 -8.75 -20.09 14.60
CA ALA A 162 -7.81 -20.18 15.72
C ALA A 162 -6.38 -20.48 15.24
N ILE A 163 -6.21 -21.39 14.28
CA ILE A 163 -4.91 -21.71 13.67
C ILE A 163 -4.33 -20.48 12.98
N ALA A 164 -5.12 -19.74 12.19
CA ALA A 164 -4.68 -18.53 11.51
C ALA A 164 -4.20 -17.46 12.50
N ILE A 165 -4.95 -17.24 13.59
CA ILE A 165 -4.57 -16.32 14.67
C ILE A 165 -3.27 -16.76 15.35
N CYS A 166 -3.14 -18.06 15.66
CA CYS A 166 -1.93 -18.62 16.27
C CYS A 166 -0.71 -18.49 15.36
N LYS A 167 -0.85 -18.83 14.06
CA LYS A 167 0.20 -18.66 13.05
C LYS A 167 0.61 -17.18 12.93
N LEU A 168 -0.34 -16.25 12.88
CA LEU A 168 -0.06 -14.82 12.84
C LEU A 168 0.71 -14.38 14.09
N ARG A 169 0.20 -14.67 15.30
CA ARG A 169 0.86 -14.28 16.56
C ARG A 169 2.28 -14.81 16.66
N ARG A 170 2.49 -16.08 16.27
CA ARG A 170 3.82 -16.70 16.21
C ARG A 170 4.72 -16.00 15.20
N ARG A 171 4.21 -15.63 14.03
CA ARG A 171 4.98 -14.87 13.02
C ARG A 171 5.40 -13.51 13.59
N LEU A 172 4.45 -12.76 14.16
CA LEU A 172 4.72 -11.45 14.75
C LEU A 172 5.73 -11.49 15.90
N SER A 173 5.73 -12.57 16.69
CA SER A 173 6.67 -12.74 17.81
C SER A 173 8.05 -13.23 17.38
N THR A 174 8.15 -13.98 16.28
CA THR A 174 9.43 -14.53 15.78
C THR A 174 10.13 -13.62 14.78
N THR A 175 9.40 -12.75 14.09
CA THR A 175 10.00 -11.77 13.19
C THR A 175 10.72 -10.70 14.01
N PRO A 176 12.04 -10.48 13.79
CA PRO A 176 12.80 -9.51 14.54
C PRO A 176 12.21 -8.11 14.38
N LEU A 177 12.27 -7.33 15.45
CA LEU A 177 11.93 -5.92 15.35
C LEU A 177 13.03 -5.23 14.55
N PRO A 178 12.67 -4.32 13.64
CA PRO A 178 13.67 -3.56 12.94
C PRO A 178 14.45 -2.68 13.93
N THR A 179 15.75 -2.94 14.05
CA THR A 179 16.69 -2.13 14.84
C THR A 179 16.97 -0.85 14.06
N PHE A 180 16.08 0.14 14.15
CA PHE A 180 16.32 1.42 13.50
C PHE A 180 17.36 2.21 14.27
N ALA A 181 18.60 2.23 13.76
CA ALA A 181 19.58 3.24 14.11
C ALA A 181 19.09 4.60 13.57
N GLY A 182 18.18 5.26 14.30
CA GLY A 182 17.84 6.68 14.13
C GLY A 182 16.68 7.05 13.21
N ALA A 183 16.20 6.21 12.30
CA ALA A 183 15.08 6.55 11.41
C ALA A 183 13.75 5.93 11.87
N LYS A 184 12.95 6.69 12.61
CA LYS A 184 11.55 6.34 12.91
C LYS A 184 10.74 6.44 11.61
N HIS A 185 10.06 5.36 11.22
CA HIS A 185 9.07 5.44 10.13
C HIS A 185 8.03 6.51 10.44
N SER A 186 7.74 7.37 9.46
CA SER A 186 6.72 8.42 9.56
C SER A 186 5.39 8.01 8.95
N LEU A 187 5.36 6.89 8.22
CA LEU A 187 4.17 6.41 7.53
C LEU A 187 3.08 5.98 8.51
N ARG A 188 1.93 6.66 8.43
CA ARG A 188 0.74 6.45 9.25
C ARG A 188 -0.41 5.82 8.48
N TYR A 189 -0.53 6.13 7.19
CA TYR A 189 -1.60 5.63 6.33
C TYR A 189 -1.01 4.91 5.13
N LEU A 190 -1.37 3.63 4.97
CA LEU A 190 -0.97 2.79 3.85
C LEU A 190 -2.19 2.29 3.09
N ASP A 191 -2.31 2.61 1.82
CA ASP A 191 -3.40 2.14 0.96
C ASP A 191 -2.88 1.11 -0.04
N ILE A 192 -3.26 -0.15 0.18
CA ILE A 192 -2.85 -1.29 -0.64
C ILE A 192 -3.93 -1.72 -1.64
N ARG A 193 -4.99 -0.91 -1.82
CA ARG A 193 -6.09 -1.26 -2.71
C ARG A 193 -5.69 -1.37 -4.18
N GLY A 194 -4.55 -0.81 -4.56
CA GLY A 194 -3.97 -0.95 -5.91
C GLY A 194 -3.41 -2.34 -6.19
N MET A 195 -3.08 -3.14 -5.17
CA MET A 195 -2.55 -4.49 -5.35
C MET A 195 -3.63 -5.48 -5.82
N ALA A 196 -3.22 -6.62 -6.36
CA ALA A 196 -4.16 -7.72 -6.66
C ALA A 196 -4.88 -8.20 -5.38
N LEU A 197 -6.17 -8.56 -5.49
CA LEU A 197 -6.97 -9.02 -4.33
C LEU A 197 -6.34 -10.22 -3.62
N ALA A 198 -5.70 -11.12 -4.36
CA ALA A 198 -4.98 -12.27 -3.82
C ALA A 198 -3.73 -11.88 -3.00
N GLU A 199 -3.10 -10.75 -3.30
CA GLU A 199 -2.00 -10.20 -2.48
C GLU A 199 -2.54 -9.43 -1.27
N GLN A 200 -3.63 -8.66 -1.45
CA GLN A 200 -4.25 -7.96 -0.33
C GLN A 200 -4.79 -8.94 0.73
N SER A 201 -5.29 -10.12 0.33
CA SER A 201 -5.83 -11.12 1.26
C SER A 201 -4.78 -11.65 2.25
N LYS A 202 -3.50 -11.62 1.88
CA LYS A 202 -2.34 -12.01 2.71
C LYS A 202 -2.10 -11.07 3.88
N ILE A 203 -2.79 -9.91 3.95
CA ILE A 203 -2.72 -9.02 5.11
C ILE A 203 -3.08 -9.76 6.42
N ARG A 204 -3.93 -10.79 6.34
CA ARG A 204 -4.35 -11.64 7.48
C ARG A 204 -3.18 -12.34 8.17
N SER A 205 -2.08 -12.61 7.47
CA SER A 205 -0.90 -13.26 8.03
C SER A 205 0.31 -12.32 8.09
N SER A 206 0.12 -11.02 7.80
CA SER A 206 1.21 -10.09 7.54
C SER A 206 1.86 -9.51 8.79
N ILE A 207 3.17 -9.25 8.71
CA ILE A 207 3.91 -8.51 9.75
C ILE A 207 3.49 -7.04 9.86
N LEU A 208 2.78 -6.51 8.86
CA LEU A 208 2.24 -5.15 8.88
C LEU A 208 1.20 -4.94 9.99
N LEU A 209 0.63 -6.01 10.53
CA LEU A 209 -0.25 -5.95 11.70
C LEU A 209 0.53 -5.95 13.03
N GLY A 210 1.84 -6.15 13.00
CA GLY A 210 2.69 -6.28 14.17
C GLY A 210 3.30 -4.99 14.70
N LYS A 211 4.36 -5.17 15.48
CA LYS A 211 5.18 -4.08 16.05
C LYS A 211 6.24 -3.58 15.05
N GLN A 212 6.50 -4.33 13.99
CA GLN A 212 7.42 -3.97 12.91
C GLN A 212 6.97 -2.69 12.20
N SER A 213 5.66 -2.48 12.11
CA SER A 213 5.01 -1.34 11.45
C SER A 213 4.38 -0.35 12.45
N VAL A 214 4.94 -0.19 13.66
CA VAL A 214 4.30 0.53 14.78
C VAL A 214 3.81 1.95 14.44
N ALA A 215 4.43 2.62 13.47
CA ALA A 215 4.03 3.94 13.00
C ALA A 215 2.71 3.95 12.19
N LEU A 216 2.33 2.82 11.57
CA LEU A 216 1.09 2.70 10.80
C LEU A 216 -0.12 2.76 11.73
N ASP A 217 -0.96 3.77 11.52
CA ASP A 217 -2.26 3.91 12.16
C ASP A 217 -3.36 3.24 11.35
N VAL A 218 -3.28 3.30 10.01
CA VAL A 218 -4.35 2.86 9.11
C VAL A 218 -3.79 2.10 7.91
N ILE A 219 -4.41 0.96 7.60
CA ILE A 219 -4.20 0.22 6.35
C ILE A 219 -5.53 0.15 5.59
N ALA A 220 -5.59 0.72 4.39
CA ALA A 220 -6.75 0.66 3.53
C ALA A 220 -6.66 -0.52 2.56
N VAL A 221 -7.68 -1.38 2.60
CA VAL A 221 -7.83 -2.58 1.76
C VAL A 221 -9.17 -2.56 1.04
N ASN A 222 -9.33 -3.41 0.03
CA ASN A 222 -10.57 -3.49 -0.72
C ASN A 222 -11.71 -4.04 0.16
N ASP A 223 -12.93 -3.51 0.01
CA ASP A 223 -14.09 -3.95 0.79
C ASP A 223 -14.44 -5.43 0.56
N ARG A 224 -14.07 -5.99 -0.59
CA ARG A 224 -14.22 -7.41 -0.92
C ARG A 224 -13.47 -8.36 0.03
N LEU A 225 -12.49 -7.87 0.79
CA LEU A 225 -11.81 -8.68 1.82
C LEU A 225 -12.61 -8.79 3.11
N MET A 226 -13.70 -8.04 3.26
CA MET A 226 -14.63 -8.21 4.36
C MET A 226 -15.46 -9.45 4.10
N ASP A 227 -14.94 -10.61 4.51
CA ASP A 227 -15.68 -11.87 4.49
C ASP A 227 -16.96 -11.70 5.32
N ARG A 228 -18.07 -12.31 4.87
CA ARG A 228 -19.34 -12.30 5.62
C ARG A 228 -19.20 -12.94 7.02
N GLU A 229 -18.21 -13.81 7.18
CA GLU A 229 -17.96 -14.59 8.39
C GLU A 229 -17.09 -13.89 9.44
N GLY A 230 -16.61 -12.66 9.20
CA GLY A 230 -15.89 -11.88 10.21
C GLY A 230 -14.44 -12.33 10.49
N THR A 231 -13.90 -13.30 9.75
CA THR A 231 -12.54 -13.83 9.89
C THR A 231 -11.47 -12.73 9.91
N LEU A 232 -11.51 -11.78 8.97
CA LEU A 232 -10.57 -10.64 8.96
C LEU A 232 -10.69 -9.77 10.23
N LYS A 233 -11.92 -9.53 10.70
CA LYS A 233 -12.20 -8.71 11.88
C LYS A 233 -11.62 -9.35 13.14
N GLU A 234 -11.79 -10.66 13.31
CA GLU A 234 -11.27 -11.42 14.45
C GLU A 234 -9.75 -11.50 14.43
N ILE A 235 -9.16 -11.81 13.27
CA ILE A 235 -7.70 -11.83 13.11
C ILE A 235 -7.10 -10.48 13.47
N CYS A 236 -7.61 -9.38 12.89
CA CYS A 236 -7.14 -8.04 13.20
C CYS A 236 -7.34 -7.68 14.69
N ALA A 237 -8.50 -8.01 15.27
CA ALA A 237 -8.77 -7.78 16.69
C ALA A 237 -7.79 -8.50 17.61
N SER A 238 -7.38 -9.72 17.24
CA SER A 238 -6.47 -10.56 18.01
C SER A 238 -5.05 -9.99 18.14
N VAL A 239 -4.68 -9.04 17.27
CA VAL A 239 -3.36 -8.38 17.20
C VAL A 239 -3.44 -6.86 17.41
N GLY A 240 -4.55 -6.36 17.94
CA GLY A 240 -4.68 -4.94 18.34
C GLY A 240 -5.14 -4.00 17.24
N TRP A 241 -5.77 -4.51 16.18
CA TRP A 241 -6.38 -3.72 15.12
C TRP A 241 -7.91 -3.75 15.20
N THR A 242 -8.56 -2.82 14.53
CA THR A 242 -10.01 -2.75 14.35
C THR A 242 -10.32 -2.61 12.89
N VAL A 243 -11.43 -3.18 12.45
CA VAL A 243 -11.82 -3.16 11.04
C VAL A 243 -13.06 -2.29 10.91
N LYS A 244 -12.99 -1.26 10.07
CA LYS A 244 -14.08 -0.32 9.78
C LYS A 244 -14.38 -0.33 8.29
N ARG A 245 -15.67 -0.28 7.94
CA ARG A 245 -16.11 -0.10 6.55
C ARG A 245 -16.27 1.40 6.26
N ASP A 246 -15.68 1.86 5.17
CA ASP A 246 -15.78 3.23 4.66
C ASP A 246 -16.15 3.18 3.16
N GLY A 247 -17.44 3.18 2.86
CA GLY A 247 -17.93 3.03 1.49
C GLY A 247 -17.41 1.74 0.83
N ARG A 248 -16.68 1.90 -0.29
CA ARG A 248 -16.01 0.80 -1.03
C ARG A 248 -14.62 0.42 -0.48
N ARG A 249 -14.29 0.90 0.71
CA ARG A 249 -13.03 0.61 1.39
C ARG A 249 -13.27 -0.12 2.70
N CYS A 250 -12.30 -0.95 3.04
CA CYS A 250 -12.13 -1.48 4.38
C CYS A 250 -10.88 -0.84 4.99
N LEU A 251 -11.01 -0.26 6.18
CA LEU A 251 -9.93 0.38 6.92
C LEU A 251 -9.57 -0.49 8.12
N LEU A 252 -8.34 -0.98 8.15
CA LEU A 252 -7.74 -1.58 9.34
C LEU A 252 -7.13 -0.44 10.14
N VAL A 253 -7.67 -0.15 11.32
CA VAL A 253 -7.23 0.93 12.20
C VAL A 253 -6.59 0.35 13.45
N ARG A 254 -5.32 0.69 13.69
CA ARG A 254 -4.59 0.27 14.88
C ARG A 254 -5.25 0.86 16.13
N ARG A 255 -5.44 0.05 17.17
CA ARG A 255 -5.92 0.54 18.46
C ARG A 255 -4.81 1.36 19.10
N LYS A 256 -5.08 2.62 19.40
CA LYS A 256 -4.19 3.44 20.23
C LYS A 256 -4.29 2.91 21.65
N THR A 257 -3.23 2.29 22.13
CA THR A 257 -3.03 1.92 23.54
C THR A 257 -2.72 3.13 24.37
#